data_AF-A0A2U1P9F9-F1
#
_entry.id   AF-A0A2U1P9F9-F1
#
_cell.length_a   1.000
_cell.length_b   1.000
_cell.length_c   1.000
_cell.angle_alpha   90.00
_cell.angle_beta   90.00
_cell.angle_gamma   90.00
#
_symmetry.space_group_name_H-M   'P 1'
#
loop_
_entity.id
_entity.type
_entity.pdbx_description
1 polymer ?
#
loop_
_entity_poly.entity_id
_entity_poly.type
_entity_poly.pdbx_seq_one_letter_code
_entity_poly.pdbx_strand_id
1 'polypeptide(L)'
;MKFDVAPDNIFAVIDLVSDKLRGKSIWSIIQRLVIGATVYSLWIERNNRLFHRSARSADDISSSIRDLVRLRLLSLKIKKSKQSLEAASLWKFQKMDSWLLVVGNVTQQIEYHTNP
;
A
#
# COMPACT_ATOMS: atom_id res chain seq x y z
N MET A 1 -7.86 -9.45 21.77
CA MET A 1 -6.63 -8.84 22.29
C MET A 1 -6.98 -8.08 23.56
N LYS A 2 -6.49 -8.53 24.72
CA LYS A 2 -6.56 -7.76 25.97
C LYS A 2 -5.21 -7.07 26.16
N PHE A 3 -5.23 -5.82 26.60
CA PHE A 3 -4.04 -5.13 27.07
C PHE A 3 -3.91 -5.45 28.56
N ASP A 4 -2.84 -6.12 28.95
CA ASP A 4 -2.59 -6.43 30.36
C ASP A 4 -2.06 -5.19 31.11
N VAL A 5 -1.44 -4.24 30.37
CA VAL A 5 -0.95 -2.95 30.88
C VAL A 5 -1.17 -1.86 29.83
N ALA A 6 -1.63 -0.68 30.26
CA ALA A 6 -1.76 0.49 29.40
C ALA A 6 -0.38 1.15 29.19
N PRO A 7 0.02 1.49 27.95
CA PRO A 7 1.27 2.19 27.71
C PRO A 7 1.23 3.58 28.34
N ASP A 8 2.29 3.93 29.05
CA ASP A 8 2.44 5.15 29.85
C ASP A 8 3.12 6.30 29.09
N ASN A 9 3.73 6.01 27.94
CA ASN A 9 4.41 6.99 27.11
C ASN A 9 4.37 6.64 25.61
N ILE A 10 4.73 7.61 24.76
CA ILE A 10 4.65 7.46 23.30
C ILE A 10 5.61 6.40 22.74
N PHE A 11 6.77 6.18 23.37
CA PHE A 11 7.71 5.14 22.94
C PHE A 11 7.13 3.75 23.17
N ALA A 12 6.49 3.52 24.32
CA ALA A 12 5.79 2.26 24.60
C ALA A 12 4.67 1.98 23.58
N VAL A 13 3.95 3.03 23.13
CA VAL A 13 2.96 2.91 22.05
C VAL A 13 3.62 2.55 20.72
N ILE A 14 4.73 3.21 20.37
CA ILE A 14 5.47 2.95 19.12
C ILE A 14 6.03 1.53 19.11
N ASP A 15 6.61 1.05 20.20
CA ASP A 15 7.16 -0.30 20.31
C ASP A 15 6.05 -1.34 20.18
N LEU A 16 4.92 -1.14 20.87
CA LEU A 16 3.75 -1.99 20.76
C LEU A 16 3.22 -2.10 19.31
N VAL A 17 3.15 -0.97 18.61
CA VAL A 17 2.72 -0.94 17.20
C VAL A 17 3.77 -1.60 16.32
N SER A 18 5.05 -1.33 16.54
CA SER A 18 6.17 -1.85 15.75
C SER A 18 6.30 -3.37 15.88
N ASP A 19 6.11 -3.92 17.08
CA ASP A 19 6.20 -5.35 17.36
C ASP A 19 5.13 -6.15 16.62
N LYS A 20 3.90 -5.65 16.63
CA LYS A 20 2.79 -6.26 15.87
C LYS A 20 3.04 -6.24 14.37
N LEU A 21 3.79 -5.25 13.91
CA LEU A 21 4.01 -5.01 12.49
C LEU A 21 5.39 -5.50 12.02
N ARG A 22 6.16 -6.19 12.87
CA ARG A 22 7.57 -6.56 12.61
C ARG A 22 7.75 -7.52 11.41
N GLY A 23 6.67 -8.13 10.93
CA GLY A 23 6.69 -9.06 9.80
C GLY A 23 7.32 -8.48 8.52
N LYS A 24 7.81 -9.37 7.66
CA LYS A 24 8.30 -9.05 6.30
C LYS A 24 7.30 -9.42 5.19
N SER A 25 6.10 -9.87 5.55
CA SER A 25 5.06 -10.18 4.57
C SER A 25 4.60 -8.89 3.88
N ILE A 26 4.03 -9.03 2.68
CA ILE A 26 3.43 -7.88 2.00
C ILE A 26 2.32 -7.25 2.85
N TRP A 27 1.59 -8.05 3.62
CA TRP A 27 0.53 -7.59 4.50
C TRP A 27 1.05 -6.76 5.66
N SER A 28 2.14 -7.16 6.32
CA SER A 28 2.75 -6.34 7.38
C SER A 28 3.38 -5.06 6.82
N ILE A 29 3.90 -5.09 5.59
CA ILE A 29 4.36 -3.88 4.89
C ILE A 29 3.17 -2.94 4.65
N ILE A 30 2.06 -3.43 4.09
CA ILE A 30 0.85 -2.64 3.84
C ILE A 30 0.31 -2.05 5.14
N GLN A 31 0.22 -2.83 6.22
CA GLN A 31 -0.26 -2.34 7.51
C GLN A 31 0.58 -1.16 8.04
N ARG A 32 1.92 -1.25 7.95
CA ARG A 32 2.81 -0.14 8.33
C ARG A 32 2.58 1.09 7.46
N LEU A 33 2.41 0.90 6.15
CA LEU A 33 2.13 2.00 5.23
C LEU A 33 0.78 2.67 5.54
N VAL A 34 -0.26 1.89 5.82
CA VAL A 34 -1.60 2.39 6.18
C VAL A 34 -1.51 3.24 7.44
N ILE A 35 -0.90 2.75 8.51
CA ILE A 35 -0.76 3.51 9.76
C ILE A 35 0.00 4.81 9.53
N GLY A 36 1.12 4.76 8.82
CA GLY A 36 1.89 5.95 8.47
C GLY A 36 1.08 6.97 7.64
N ALA A 37 0.36 6.50 6.63
CA ALA A 37 -0.48 7.33 5.78
C ALA A 37 -1.67 7.94 6.55
N THR A 38 -2.26 7.20 7.50
CA THR A 38 -3.32 7.69 8.38
C THR A 38 -2.81 8.78 9.31
N VAL A 39 -1.69 8.56 10.00
CA VAL A 39 -1.08 9.57 10.89
C VAL A 39 -0.73 10.83 10.12
N TYR A 40 -0.11 10.67 8.94
CA TYR A 40 0.21 11.79 8.06
C TYR A 40 -1.05 12.53 7.60
N SER A 41 -2.10 11.81 7.20
CA SER A 41 -3.37 12.38 6.77
C SER A 41 -4.07 13.16 7.88
N LEU A 42 -4.01 12.69 9.12
CA LEU A 42 -4.54 13.42 10.28
C LEU A 42 -3.76 14.71 10.56
N TRP A 43 -2.42 14.64 10.47
CA TRP A 43 -1.56 15.80 10.67
C TRP A 43 -1.82 16.88 9.61
N ILE A 44 -1.82 16.52 8.32
CA ILE A 44 -2.08 17.49 7.23
C ILE A 44 -3.49 18.06 7.32
N GLU A 45 -4.48 17.25 7.70
CA GLU A 45 -5.85 17.73 7.85
C GLU A 45 -6.00 18.70 9.02
N ARG A 46 -5.34 18.44 10.15
CA ARG A 46 -5.29 19.39 11.27
C ARG A 46 -4.65 20.71 10.84
N ASN A 47 -3.55 20.66 10.09
CA ASN A 47 -2.88 21.85 9.60
C ASN A 47 -3.76 22.62 8.61
N ASN A 48 -4.46 21.93 7.71
CA ASN A 48 -5.37 22.56 6.76
C ASN A 48 -6.52 23.29 7.45
N ARG A 49 -7.09 22.71 8.51
CA ARG A 49 -8.10 23.41 9.32
C ARG A 49 -7.55 24.66 10.00
N LEU A 50 -6.31 24.59 10.51
CA LEU A 50 -5.68 25.70 11.22
C LEU A 50 -5.28 26.85 10.29
N PHE A 51 -4.70 26.56 9.12
CA PHE A 51 -4.08 27.57 8.25
C PHE A 51 -4.89 27.90 7.00
N HIS A 52 -5.75 26.99 6.54
CA HIS A 52 -6.53 27.16 5.30
C HIS A 52 -8.04 27.21 5.54
N ARG A 53 -8.51 27.03 6.78
CA ARG A 53 -9.94 26.95 7.17
C ARG A 53 -10.75 26.00 6.27
N SER A 54 -10.08 25.00 5.74
CA SER A 54 -10.62 23.99 4.85
C SER A 54 -10.68 22.66 5.58
N ALA A 55 -11.75 21.91 5.33
CA ALA A 55 -11.94 20.56 5.84
C ALA A 55 -12.32 19.65 4.68
N ARG A 56 -11.65 18.49 4.60
CA ARG A 56 -11.98 17.46 3.61
C ARG A 56 -12.96 16.46 4.21
N SER A 57 -13.73 15.81 3.34
CA SER A 57 -14.62 14.74 3.78
C SER A 57 -13.81 13.52 4.25
N ALA A 58 -14.42 12.66 5.07
CA ALA A 58 -13.80 11.41 5.49
C ALA A 58 -13.48 10.50 4.28
N ASP A 59 -14.29 10.57 3.23
CA ASP A 59 -14.10 9.82 1.99
C ASP A 59 -12.86 10.33 1.22
N ASP A 60 -12.68 11.64 1.11
CA ASP A 60 -11.49 12.23 0.48
C ASP A 60 -10.21 11.89 1.23
N ILE A 61 -10.26 11.90 2.56
CA ILE A 61 -9.13 11.50 3.41
C ILE A 61 -8.83 10.01 3.21
N SER A 62 -9.87 9.17 3.17
CA SER A 62 -9.72 7.73 2.94
C SER A 62 -9.14 7.42 1.56
N SER A 63 -9.56 8.15 0.53
CA SER A 63 -8.98 8.06 -0.82
C SER A 63 -7.52 8.48 -0.81
N SER A 64 -7.20 9.62 -0.16
CA SER A 64 -5.83 10.11 -0.04
C SER A 64 -4.90 9.09 0.65
N ILE A 65 -5.37 8.44 1.71
CA ILE A 65 -4.65 7.37 2.39
C ILE A 65 -4.39 6.20 1.44
N ARG A 66 -5.42 5.76 0.71
CA ARG A 66 -5.30 4.66 -0.27
C ARG A 66 -4.27 4.98 -1.34
N ASP A 67 -4.29 6.19 -1.87
CA ASP A 67 -3.37 6.63 -2.91
C ASP A 67 -1.93 6.74 -2.39
N LEU A 68 -1.73 7.29 -1.18
CA LEU A 68 -0.41 7.33 -0.53
C LEU A 68 0.17 5.93 -0.34
N VAL A 69 -0.63 4.98 0.15
CA VAL A 69 -0.19 3.59 0.32
C VAL A 69 0.13 2.96 -1.03
N ARG A 70 -0.72 3.14 -2.03
CA ARG A 70 -0.52 2.61 -3.39
C ARG A 70 0.75 3.15 -4.03
N LEU A 71 0.99 4.45 -3.95
CA LEU A 71 2.22 5.10 -4.44
C LEU A 71 3.47 4.52 -3.76
N ARG A 72 3.41 4.32 -2.44
CA ARG A 72 4.52 3.67 -1.72
C ARG A 72 4.73 2.24 -2.18
N LEU A 73 3.67 1.44 -2.35
CA LEU A 73 3.77 0.07 -2.85
C LEU A 73 4.38 0.00 -4.26
N LEU A 74 4.01 0.92 -5.16
CA LEU A 74 4.59 1.04 -6.50
C LEU A 74 6.10 1.33 -6.48
N SER A 75 6.58 2.05 -5.47
CA SER A 75 8.00 2.39 -5.31
C SER A 75 8.86 1.27 -4.72
N LEU A 76 8.25 0.26 -4.10
CA LEU A 76 8.96 -0.83 -3.43
C LEU A 76 9.32 -1.96 -4.40
N LYS A 77 10.51 -2.56 -4.21
CA LYS A 77 10.91 -3.81 -4.89
C LYS A 77 10.28 -5.01 -4.18
N ILE A 78 9.06 -5.36 -4.56
CA ILE A 78 8.30 -6.49 -3.98
C ILE A 78 8.59 -7.77 -4.76
N LYS A 79 9.01 -8.84 -4.06
CA LYS A 79 9.20 -10.17 -4.67
C LYS A 79 7.85 -10.75 -5.07
N LYS A 80 7.79 -11.38 -6.24
CA LYS A 80 6.60 -12.11 -6.71
C LYS A 80 6.32 -13.30 -5.80
N SER A 81 5.12 -13.36 -5.26
CA SER A 81 4.57 -14.41 -4.41
C SER A 81 3.04 -14.41 -4.56
N LYS A 82 2.37 -15.50 -4.14
CA LYS A 82 0.90 -15.55 -4.15
C LYS A 82 0.28 -14.35 -3.39
N GLN A 83 0.83 -14.05 -2.21
CA GLN A 83 0.38 -12.95 -1.37
C GLN A 83 0.62 -11.58 -2.02
N SER A 84 1.76 -11.39 -2.71
CA SER A 84 2.04 -10.11 -3.37
C SER A 84 1.16 -9.88 -4.59
N LEU A 85 0.78 -10.94 -5.32
CA LEU A 85 -0.15 -10.85 -6.45
C LEU A 85 -1.57 -10.52 -5.97
N GLU A 86 -2.03 -11.17 -4.91
CA GLU A 86 -3.30 -10.87 -4.25
C GLU A 86 -3.34 -9.41 -3.77
N ALA A 87 -2.30 -8.98 -3.05
CA ALA A 87 -2.16 -7.60 -2.62
C ALA A 87 -2.14 -6.62 -3.81
N ALA A 88 -1.43 -6.96 -4.89
CA ALA A 88 -1.33 -6.12 -6.08
C ALA A 88 -2.67 -5.96 -6.80
N SER A 89 -3.51 -7.00 -6.82
CA SER A 89 -4.88 -6.94 -7.33
C SER A 89 -5.76 -6.06 -6.44
N LEU A 90 -5.75 -6.30 -5.12
CA LEU A 90 -6.57 -5.56 -4.16
C LEU A 90 -6.24 -4.07 -4.11
N TRP A 91 -4.95 -3.72 -4.07
CA TRP A 91 -4.46 -2.34 -3.98
C TRP A 91 -4.11 -1.74 -5.35
N LYS A 92 -4.33 -2.49 -6.43
CA LYS A 92 -4.16 -2.08 -7.82
C LYS A 92 -2.76 -1.52 -8.16
N PHE A 93 -1.69 -1.99 -7.52
CA PHE A 93 -0.32 -1.46 -7.75
C PHE A 93 0.56 -2.34 -8.63
N GLN A 94 0.01 -3.34 -9.32
CA GLN A 94 0.84 -4.28 -10.07
C GLN A 94 1.62 -3.56 -11.18
N LYS A 95 2.95 -3.72 -11.17
CA LYS A 95 3.82 -3.30 -12.26
C LYS A 95 3.56 -4.24 -13.45
N MET A 96 3.12 -3.68 -14.57
CA MET A 96 3.00 -4.42 -15.82
C MET A 96 4.41 -4.85 -16.25
N ASP A 97 4.73 -6.14 -16.23
CA ASP A 97 5.98 -6.61 -16.80
C ASP A 97 5.89 -6.49 -18.32
N SER A 98 6.49 -5.43 -18.86
CA SER A 98 6.48 -5.09 -20.29
C SER A 98 6.88 -6.26 -21.20
N TRP A 99 7.66 -7.22 -20.71
CA TRP A 99 8.10 -8.39 -21.45
C TRP A 99 6.98 -9.42 -21.73
N LEU A 100 5.96 -9.53 -20.88
CA LEU A 100 4.88 -10.51 -21.08
C LEU A 100 3.92 -10.11 -22.22
N LEU A 101 3.74 -8.81 -22.48
CA LEU A 101 2.98 -8.31 -23.64
C LEU A 101 3.74 -8.53 -24.94
N VAL A 102 5.07 -8.34 -24.92
CA VAL A 102 5.93 -8.53 -26.09
C VAL A 102 5.97 -10.01 -26.47
N VAL A 103 6.18 -10.92 -25.51
CA VAL A 103 6.22 -12.36 -25.79
C VAL A 103 4.85 -12.88 -26.26
N GLY A 104 3.75 -12.42 -25.65
CA GLY A 104 2.39 -12.80 -26.07
C GLY A 104 2.05 -12.40 -27.52
N ASN A 105 2.46 -11.20 -27.96
CA ASN A 105 2.26 -10.76 -29.34
C ASN A 105 3.12 -11.54 -30.35
N VAL A 106 4.37 -11.88 -29.98
CA VAL A 106 5.28 -12.64 -30.85
C VAL A 106 4.77 -14.07 -31.05
N THR A 107 4.26 -14.71 -30.00
CA THR A 107 3.69 -16.07 -30.11
C THR A 107 2.43 -16.10 -30.97
N GLN A 108 1.57 -15.08 -30.89
CA GLN A 108 0.38 -15.00 -31.73
C GLN A 108 0.75 -14.77 -33.20
N GLN A 109 1.73 -13.90 -33.50
CA GLN A 109 2.18 -13.66 -34.89
C GLN A 109 2.82 -14.89 -35.54
N ILE A 110 3.49 -15.74 -34.77
CA ILE A 110 4.08 -16.99 -35.27
C ILE A 110 2.98 -18.01 -35.59
N GLU A 111 1.98 -18.19 -34.71
CA GLU A 111 0.87 -19.12 -34.95
C GLU A 111 0.03 -18.75 -36.18
N TYR A 112 -0.19 -17.45 -36.45
CA TYR A 112 -0.85 -16.99 -37.67
C TYR A 112 -0.04 -17.22 -38.95
N HIS A 113 1.28 -17.40 -38.86
CA HIS A 113 2.15 -17.61 -40.01
C HIS A 113 2.48 -19.09 -40.27
N THR A 114 2.21 -19.97 -39.31
CA THR A 114 2.53 -21.41 -39.40
C THR A 114 1.32 -22.32 -39.61
N ASN A 115 0.09 -21.79 -39.68
CA ASN A 115 -1.10 -22.58 -40.02
C ASN A 115 -1.51 -22.29 -41.47
N PRO A 116 -1.47 -23.29 -42.38
CA PRO A 116 -1.84 -23.12 -43.79
C PRO A 116 -3.33 -22.83 -44.00
#